data_AF-A0A7S2NBJ8-F1
#
_entry.id   AF-A0A7S2NBJ8-F1
#
_cell.length_a   1.000
_cell.length_b   1.000
_cell.length_c   1.000
_cell.angle_alpha   90.00
_cell.angle_beta   90.00
_cell.angle_gamma   90.00
#
_symmetry.space_group_name_H-M   'P 1'
#
loop_
_entity.id
_entity.type
_entity.pdbx_description
1 polymer ?
#
loop_
_entity_poly.entity_id
_entity_poly.type
_entity_poly.pdbx_seq_one_letter_code
_entity_poly.pdbx_strand_id
1 'polypeptide(L)'
;KIITGWATSELKTKLSALSLGGDFATGDLAAGWLSGEVTVGERKGKAFPIYSLEAEVPFSGTVDGVPCSGVARLPDVSLEMLDDLEVEIAVNEGGDAISSAAIDSAESAIRGAVRSWAGSVRKTVAENLDSVPLDPPSQARTPRAAALISEEEAMSAGGAAELDDADEEVEEIPRPDDGEGEEEPFTEEEVSQLYDDAVSALKRLMQDDEVEENIKKIDEELEGKDTQACGRTLVEMLEYLEDLAQKAEEG
;
A
#
# COMPACT_ATOMS: atom_id res chain seq x y z
N LYS A 1 -7.10 -7.75 -16.77
CA LYS A 1 -5.82 -8.02 -17.51
C LYS A 1 -4.73 -8.31 -16.48
N ILE A 2 -3.72 -9.13 -16.75
CA ILE A 2 -2.64 -9.43 -15.79
C ILE A 2 -1.37 -8.70 -16.26
N ILE A 3 -0.71 -7.97 -15.34
CA ILE A 3 0.47 -7.12 -15.62
C ILE A 3 1.57 -7.31 -14.55
N THR A 4 1.54 -8.43 -13.83
CA THR A 4 2.46 -8.81 -12.77
C THR A 4 3.91 -8.71 -13.22
N GLY A 5 4.28 -9.26 -14.39
CA GLY A 5 5.67 -9.26 -14.86
C GLY A 5 6.24 -7.85 -15.02
N TRP A 6 5.45 -6.94 -15.60
CA TRP A 6 5.84 -5.54 -15.73
C TRP A 6 5.86 -4.82 -14.38
N ALA A 7 4.78 -4.91 -13.60
CA ALA A 7 4.63 -4.19 -12.35
C ALA A 7 5.69 -4.61 -11.31
N THR A 8 6.01 -5.90 -11.23
CA THR A 8 7.07 -6.41 -10.35
C THR A 8 8.46 -6.01 -10.83
N SER A 9 8.71 -5.88 -12.14
CA SER A 9 9.97 -5.34 -12.66
C SER A 9 10.17 -3.86 -12.29
N GLU A 10 9.10 -3.06 -12.35
CA GLU A 10 9.12 -1.66 -11.91
C GLU A 10 9.39 -1.56 -10.40
N LEU A 11 8.72 -2.38 -9.58
CA LEU A 11 8.94 -2.40 -8.14
C LEU A 11 10.39 -2.78 -7.82
N LYS A 12 10.92 -3.80 -8.50
CA LYS A 12 12.33 -4.19 -8.33
C LYS A 12 13.28 -3.06 -8.65
N THR A 13 13.00 -2.31 -9.71
CA THR A 13 13.82 -1.16 -10.11
C THR A 13 13.81 -0.06 -9.05
N LYS A 14 12.65 0.21 -8.43
CA LYS A 14 12.51 1.20 -7.36
C LYS A 14 13.21 0.79 -6.06
N LEU A 15 13.20 -0.51 -5.77
CA LEU A 15 13.79 -1.08 -4.57
C LEU A 15 15.27 -1.44 -4.75
N SER A 16 15.84 -1.44 -5.95
CA SER A 16 17.25 -1.78 -6.16
C SER A 16 18.13 -0.55 -5.95
N ALA A 17 19.20 -0.68 -5.16
CA ALA A 17 20.12 0.41 -4.82
C ALA A 17 19.41 1.64 -4.21
N LEU A 18 18.30 1.42 -3.50
CA LEU A 18 17.58 2.43 -2.74
C LEU A 18 18.42 2.80 -1.52
N SER A 19 18.67 4.10 -1.34
CA SER A 19 19.31 4.61 -0.13
C SER A 19 18.35 4.53 1.05
N LEU A 20 18.79 3.89 2.13
CA LEU A 20 18.02 3.70 3.37
C LEU A 20 18.37 4.74 4.45
N GLY A 21 19.32 5.64 4.14
CA GLY A 21 19.92 6.58 5.09
C GLY A 21 21.31 6.14 5.57
N GLY A 22 22.17 7.13 5.85
CA GLY A 22 23.58 6.87 6.14
C GLY A 22 24.29 6.16 4.98
N ASP A 23 25.07 5.12 5.30
CA ASP A 23 25.77 4.28 4.32
C ASP A 23 24.98 3.01 3.95
N PHE A 24 23.69 2.93 4.30
CA PHE A 24 22.85 1.78 3.97
C PHE A 24 22.16 1.93 2.63
N ALA A 25 22.18 0.83 1.86
CA ALA A 25 21.40 0.70 0.65
C ALA A 25 20.84 -0.70 0.51
N THR A 26 19.73 -0.82 -0.21
CA THR A 26 19.23 -2.11 -0.65
C THR A 26 20.17 -2.72 -1.70
N GLY A 27 20.32 -4.04 -1.64
CA GLY A 27 21.08 -4.82 -2.60
C GLY A 27 20.30 -5.08 -3.88
N ASP A 28 20.90 -5.90 -4.75
CA ASP A 28 20.18 -6.48 -5.88
C ASP A 28 19.12 -7.46 -5.36
N LEU A 29 17.88 -7.27 -5.80
CA LEU A 29 16.77 -8.18 -5.53
C LEU A 29 16.95 -9.58 -6.10
N ALA A 30 18.00 -9.84 -6.89
CA ALA A 30 18.44 -11.18 -7.22
C ALA A 30 18.78 -12.04 -5.98
N ALA A 31 19.18 -11.40 -4.87
CA ALA A 31 19.42 -12.08 -3.59
C ALA A 31 18.17 -12.09 -2.66
N GLY A 32 17.07 -11.45 -3.08
CA GLY A 32 15.79 -11.45 -2.40
C GLY A 32 14.72 -12.21 -3.18
N TRP A 33 13.46 -11.92 -2.89
CA TRP A 33 12.33 -12.43 -3.68
C TRP A 33 11.17 -11.44 -3.72
N LEU A 34 10.34 -11.58 -4.75
CA LEU A 34 9.10 -10.81 -4.93
C LEU A 34 8.07 -11.76 -5.53
N SER A 35 6.94 -11.93 -4.85
CA SER A 35 5.86 -12.85 -5.20
C SER A 35 4.52 -12.12 -5.18
N GLY A 36 3.51 -12.71 -5.80
CA GLY A 36 2.14 -12.20 -5.82
C GLY A 36 1.64 -11.90 -7.24
N GLU A 37 0.56 -11.14 -7.33
CA GLU A 37 -0.13 -10.86 -8.58
C GLU A 37 -0.52 -9.38 -8.69
N VAL A 38 -0.44 -8.85 -9.91
CA VAL A 38 -0.97 -7.54 -10.27
C VAL A 38 -1.92 -7.70 -11.45
N THR A 39 -3.19 -7.38 -11.20
CA THR A 39 -4.24 -7.35 -12.21
C THR A 39 -4.72 -5.93 -12.46
N VAL A 40 -5.37 -5.73 -13.59
CA VAL A 40 -6.08 -4.50 -13.92
C VAL A 40 -7.56 -4.82 -14.00
N GLY A 41 -8.31 -4.19 -13.09
CA GLY A 41 -9.76 -4.14 -13.11
C GLY A 41 -10.27 -2.92 -13.88
N GLU A 42 -11.53 -2.98 -14.32
CA GLU A 42 -12.22 -1.87 -14.96
C GLU A 42 -13.56 -1.63 -14.25
N ARG A 43 -13.79 -0.42 -13.74
CA ARG A 43 -15.05 -0.02 -13.09
C ARG A 43 -15.46 1.34 -13.63
N LYS A 44 -16.73 1.45 -14.08
CA LYS A 44 -17.29 2.70 -14.64
C LYS A 44 -16.41 3.30 -15.75
N GLY A 45 -15.81 2.46 -16.60
CA GLY A 45 -14.93 2.88 -17.69
C GLY A 45 -13.54 3.36 -17.27
N LYS A 46 -13.17 3.25 -15.99
CA LYS A 46 -11.83 3.55 -15.48
C LYS A 46 -11.07 2.27 -15.18
N ALA A 47 -9.84 2.16 -15.68
CA ALA A 47 -8.93 1.07 -15.34
C ALA A 47 -8.18 1.39 -14.05
N PHE A 48 -7.97 0.38 -13.20
CA PHE A 48 -7.19 0.52 -11.96
C PHE A 48 -6.41 -0.76 -11.67
N PRO A 49 -5.18 -0.63 -11.13
CA PRO A 49 -4.41 -1.79 -10.69
C PRO A 49 -4.98 -2.34 -9.39
N ILE A 50 -5.00 -3.67 -9.28
CA ILE A 50 -5.29 -4.45 -8.08
C ILE A 50 -4.05 -5.32 -7.88
N TYR A 51 -3.39 -5.19 -6.73
CA TYR A 51 -2.18 -5.94 -6.44
C TYR A 51 -2.22 -6.46 -5.01
N SER A 52 -1.62 -7.63 -4.84
CA SER A 52 -1.23 -8.23 -3.57
C SER A 52 0.13 -8.87 -3.81
N LEU A 53 1.16 -8.26 -3.26
CA LEU A 53 2.55 -8.66 -3.43
C LEU A 53 3.19 -8.87 -2.07
N GLU A 54 4.15 -9.78 -2.03
CA GLU A 54 5.02 -10.03 -0.89
C GLU A 54 6.46 -9.89 -1.35
N ALA A 55 7.32 -9.25 -0.56
CA ALA A 55 8.70 -9.01 -0.95
C ALA A 55 9.68 -9.21 0.20
N GLU A 56 10.87 -9.69 -0.16
CA GLU A 56 12.04 -9.77 0.70
C GLU A 56 13.20 -9.05 0.02
N VAL A 57 13.67 -7.96 0.62
CA VAL A 57 14.66 -7.05 0.04
C VAL A 57 15.92 -7.09 0.90
N PRO A 58 17.04 -7.64 0.39
CA PRO A 58 18.30 -7.61 1.12
C PRO A 58 18.84 -6.18 1.18
N PHE A 59 19.49 -5.83 2.29
CA PHE A 59 20.19 -4.55 2.43
C PHE A 59 21.56 -4.73 3.07
N SER A 60 22.44 -3.77 2.83
CA SER A 60 23.79 -3.73 3.39
C SER A 60 24.30 -2.30 3.54
N GLY A 61 25.20 -2.09 4.49
CA GLY A 61 25.83 -0.78 4.71
C GLY A 61 26.92 -0.86 5.77
N THR A 62 27.31 0.31 6.30
CA THR A 62 28.27 0.42 7.39
C THR A 62 27.76 1.35 8.49
N VAL A 63 28.06 1.00 9.75
CA VAL A 63 27.86 1.88 10.92
C VAL A 63 29.19 2.02 11.64
N ASP A 64 29.69 3.24 11.77
CA ASP A 64 31.00 3.52 12.37
C ASP A 64 32.15 2.65 11.80
N GLY A 65 32.06 2.33 10.50
CA GLY A 65 33.01 1.46 9.80
C GLY A 65 32.82 -0.04 10.01
N VAL A 66 31.83 -0.46 10.78
CA VAL A 66 31.43 -1.87 10.93
C VAL A 66 30.44 -2.24 9.84
N PRO A 67 30.69 -3.30 9.04
CA PRO A 67 29.74 -3.76 8.03
C PRO A 67 28.50 -4.35 8.70
N CYS A 68 27.33 -3.95 8.19
CA CYS A 68 26.04 -4.43 8.64
C CYS A 68 25.23 -4.91 7.44
N SER A 69 24.49 -6.00 7.61
CA SER A 69 23.63 -6.57 6.55
C SER A 69 22.37 -7.17 7.14
N GLY A 70 21.31 -7.20 6.33
CA GLY A 70 20.02 -7.68 6.75
C GLY A 70 19.04 -7.80 5.60
N VAL A 71 17.78 -7.95 5.97
CA VAL A 71 16.66 -8.16 5.07
C VAL A 71 15.47 -7.34 5.56
N ALA A 72 14.81 -6.64 4.64
CA ALA A 72 13.52 -6.03 4.87
C ALA A 72 12.41 -6.89 4.24
N ARG A 73 11.40 -7.26 5.02
CA ARG A 73 10.24 -8.01 4.55
C ARG A 73 9.02 -7.12 4.46
N LEU A 74 8.28 -7.29 3.38
CA LEU A 74 7.03 -6.60 3.11
C LEU A 74 5.96 -7.70 2.96
N PRO A 75 5.25 -8.04 4.06
CA PRO A 75 4.36 -9.18 4.09
C PRO A 75 3.03 -8.93 3.35
N ASP A 76 2.62 -7.68 3.17
CA ASP A 76 1.51 -7.34 2.27
C ASP A 76 1.70 -5.96 1.64
N VAL A 77 2.01 -5.97 0.34
CA VAL A 77 1.94 -4.80 -0.53
C VAL A 77 0.65 -4.89 -1.31
N SER A 78 -0.39 -4.28 -0.77
CA SER A 78 -1.72 -4.17 -1.36
C SER A 78 -2.19 -2.72 -1.35
N LEU A 79 -3.25 -2.41 -2.11
CA LEU A 79 -3.81 -1.06 -2.16
C LEU A 79 -4.30 -0.59 -0.77
N GLU A 80 -4.86 -1.52 0.01
CA GLU A 80 -5.44 -1.26 1.33
C GLU A 80 -4.35 -0.99 2.38
N MET A 81 -3.21 -1.66 2.26
CA MET A 81 -2.10 -1.55 3.20
C MET A 81 -1.04 -0.52 2.78
N LEU A 82 -1.26 0.30 1.75
CA LEU A 82 -0.22 1.23 1.28
C LEU A 82 0.11 2.34 2.28
N ASP A 83 -0.91 2.84 2.97
CA ASP A 83 -0.75 3.93 3.94
C ASP A 83 -0.11 3.38 5.21
N ASP A 84 -0.54 2.20 5.66
CA ASP A 84 -0.03 1.49 6.83
C ASP A 84 0.92 0.33 6.47
N LEU A 85 1.75 0.52 5.45
CA LEU A 85 2.60 -0.54 4.92
C LEU A 85 3.56 -1.08 6.00
N GLU A 86 3.40 -2.36 6.31
CA GLU A 86 4.27 -3.07 7.22
C GLU A 86 5.63 -3.35 6.57
N VAL A 87 6.70 -3.05 7.29
CA VAL A 87 8.08 -3.32 6.88
C VAL A 87 8.78 -3.95 8.08
N GLU A 88 9.14 -5.21 7.97
CA GLU A 88 9.88 -5.92 9.02
C GLU A 88 11.37 -5.92 8.68
N ILE A 89 12.20 -5.31 9.53
CA ILE A 89 13.66 -5.31 9.34
C ILE A 89 14.30 -6.38 10.22
N ALA A 90 14.93 -7.36 9.58
CA ALA A 90 15.74 -8.39 10.22
C ALA A 90 17.22 -8.17 9.92
N VAL A 91 18.03 -7.97 10.95
CA VAL A 91 19.48 -7.74 10.82
C VAL A 91 20.21 -9.06 10.99
N ASN A 92 21.03 -9.43 10.00
CA ASN A 92 21.80 -10.68 10.00
C ASN A 92 23.20 -10.48 10.56
N GLU A 93 23.86 -9.37 10.20
CA GLU A 93 25.21 -9.02 10.65
C GLU A 93 25.24 -7.59 11.18
N GLY A 94 25.93 -7.37 12.30
CA GLY A 94 26.09 -6.03 12.89
C GLY A 94 24.89 -5.52 13.70
N GLY A 95 24.02 -6.41 14.19
CA GLY A 95 22.77 -6.07 14.90
C GLY A 95 22.91 -5.08 16.05
N ASP A 96 23.93 -5.21 16.90
CA ASP A 96 24.13 -4.28 18.03
C ASP A 96 24.58 -2.87 17.61
N ALA A 97 25.05 -2.71 16.37
CA ALA A 97 25.55 -1.45 15.85
C ALA A 97 24.46 -0.63 15.15
N ILE A 98 23.39 -1.25 14.66
CA ILE A 98 22.32 -0.51 13.99
C ILE A 98 21.43 0.17 15.04
N SER A 99 21.29 1.48 14.94
CA SER A 99 20.40 2.23 15.83
C SER A 99 18.94 2.07 15.38
N SER A 100 18.00 2.23 16.32
CA SER A 100 16.57 2.28 15.99
C SER A 100 16.26 3.37 14.95
N ALA A 101 16.90 4.54 15.06
CA ALA A 101 16.76 5.61 14.09
C ALA A 101 17.19 5.22 12.67
N ALA A 102 18.20 4.34 12.52
CA ALA A 102 18.60 3.82 11.21
C ALA A 102 17.57 2.82 10.65
N ILE A 103 16.94 2.02 11.52
CA ILE A 103 15.83 1.14 11.16
C ILE A 103 14.62 1.98 10.70
N ASP A 104 14.21 2.98 11.49
CA ASP A 104 13.09 3.86 11.15
C ASP A 104 13.30 4.59 9.81
N SER A 105 14.54 5.05 9.57
CA SER A 105 14.93 5.67 8.29
C SER A 105 14.82 4.68 7.12
N ALA A 106 15.28 3.44 7.32
CA ALA A 106 15.21 2.40 6.31
C ALA A 106 13.76 2.02 5.98
N GLU A 107 12.91 1.85 7.00
CA GLU A 107 11.50 1.57 6.79
C GLU A 107 10.81 2.72 6.05
N SER A 108 11.05 3.96 6.45
CA SER A 108 10.51 5.16 5.80
C SER A 108 10.91 5.24 4.33
N ALA A 109 12.18 4.98 4.02
CA ALA A 109 12.68 4.94 2.64
C ALA A 109 11.98 3.85 1.80
N ILE A 110 11.82 2.64 2.36
CA ILE A 110 11.15 1.52 1.69
C ILE A 110 9.67 1.85 1.45
N ARG A 111 8.95 2.35 2.46
CA ARG A 111 7.55 2.80 2.32
C ARG A 111 7.41 3.86 1.24
N GLY A 112 8.31 4.86 1.24
CA GLY A 112 8.35 5.89 0.20
C GLY A 112 8.56 5.34 -1.21
N ALA A 113 9.46 4.37 -1.38
CA ALA A 113 9.72 3.72 -2.66
C ALA A 113 8.52 2.91 -3.16
N VAL A 114 7.85 2.15 -2.28
CA VAL A 114 6.65 1.37 -2.60
C VAL A 114 5.48 2.28 -2.98
N ARG A 115 5.24 3.36 -2.22
CA ARG A 115 4.19 4.34 -2.56
C ARG A 115 4.47 5.04 -3.90
N SER A 116 5.74 5.39 -4.16
CA SER A 116 6.16 5.95 -5.46
C SER A 116 5.90 4.98 -6.61
N TRP A 117 6.20 3.68 -6.40
CA TRP A 117 5.89 2.63 -7.36
C TRP A 117 4.38 2.53 -7.61
N ALA A 118 3.57 2.42 -6.56
CA ALA A 118 2.12 2.29 -6.67
C ALA A 118 1.49 3.48 -7.41
N GLY A 119 1.93 4.71 -7.11
CA GLY A 119 1.52 5.90 -7.84
C GLY A 119 1.88 5.86 -9.32
N SER A 120 3.09 5.37 -9.64
CA SER A 120 3.55 5.21 -11.03
C SER A 120 2.75 4.15 -11.79
N VAL A 121 2.44 3.02 -11.15
CA VAL A 121 1.60 1.96 -11.70
C VAL A 121 0.17 2.46 -11.94
N ARG A 122 -0.45 3.11 -10.96
CA ARG A 122 -1.80 3.67 -11.07
C ARG A 122 -1.89 4.68 -12.22
N LYS A 123 -0.93 5.59 -12.32
CA LYS A 123 -0.86 6.56 -13.42
C LYS A 123 -0.74 5.88 -14.78
N THR A 124 0.19 4.93 -14.91
CA THR A 124 0.42 4.21 -16.17
C THR A 124 -0.80 3.41 -16.60
N VAL A 125 -1.46 2.72 -15.67
CA VAL A 125 -2.70 1.97 -15.95
C VAL A 125 -3.86 2.90 -16.34
N ALA A 126 -3.96 4.07 -15.72
CA ALA A 126 -5.03 5.03 -16.05
C ALA A 126 -4.82 5.70 -17.42
N GLU A 127 -3.57 6.06 -17.76
CA GLU A 127 -3.27 6.88 -18.94
C GLU A 127 -2.84 6.05 -20.16
N ASN A 128 -2.16 4.92 -19.95
CA ASN A 128 -1.39 4.24 -20.99
C ASN A 128 -1.49 2.70 -20.92
N LEU A 129 -2.64 2.15 -20.51
CA LEU A 129 -2.81 0.70 -20.35
C LEU A 129 -2.42 -0.11 -21.60
N ASP A 130 -2.67 0.41 -22.79
CA ASP A 130 -2.36 -0.27 -24.06
C ASP A 130 -0.86 -0.39 -24.33
N SER A 131 -0.02 0.38 -23.63
CA SER A 131 1.43 0.30 -23.69
C SER A 131 2.04 -0.68 -22.68
N VAL A 132 1.25 -1.13 -21.70
CA VAL A 132 1.72 -2.02 -20.64
C VAL A 132 1.81 -3.45 -21.18
N PRO A 133 2.99 -4.11 -21.08
CA PRO A 133 3.11 -5.51 -21.44
C PRO A 133 2.18 -6.36 -20.59
N LEU A 134 1.26 -7.07 -21.24
CA LEU A 134 0.37 -8.01 -20.56
C LEU A 134 1.09 -9.34 -20.37
N ASP A 135 0.92 -9.93 -19.19
CA ASP A 135 1.36 -11.30 -18.96
C ASP A 135 0.54 -12.25 -19.84
N PRO A 136 1.16 -13.33 -20.34
CA PRO A 136 0.40 -14.37 -21.02
C PRO A 136 -0.68 -14.89 -20.06
N PRO A 137 -1.87 -15.25 -20.58
CA PRO A 137 -2.87 -15.90 -19.74
C PRO A 137 -2.19 -17.09 -19.08
N SER A 138 -2.18 -17.12 -17.74
CA SER A 138 -1.68 -18.25 -16.98
C SER A 138 -2.45 -19.47 -17.47
N GLN A 139 -1.84 -20.26 -18.37
CA GLN A 139 -2.39 -21.56 -18.71
C GLN A 139 -2.41 -22.29 -17.39
N ALA A 140 -3.62 -22.47 -16.83
CA ALA A 140 -3.88 -22.98 -15.50
C ALA A 140 -2.72 -23.84 -15.05
N ARG A 141 -1.79 -23.24 -14.29
CA ARG A 141 -0.68 -23.99 -13.72
C ARG A 141 -1.39 -25.04 -12.91
N THR A 142 -1.35 -26.27 -13.41
CA THR A 142 -1.95 -27.42 -12.75
C THR A 142 -1.46 -27.30 -11.31
N PRO A 143 -2.35 -27.12 -10.32
CA PRO A 143 -1.93 -26.88 -8.95
C PRO A 143 -0.86 -27.92 -8.63
N ARG A 144 0.24 -27.49 -7.99
CA ARG A 144 1.43 -28.33 -7.78
C ARG A 144 1.08 -29.68 -7.10
N ALA A 145 -0.07 -29.75 -6.43
CA ALA A 145 -0.70 -30.96 -5.92
C ALA A 145 -1.03 -32.02 -6.99
N ALA A 146 -1.44 -31.65 -8.21
CA ALA A 146 -1.76 -32.59 -9.29
C ALA A 146 -0.51 -33.17 -9.97
N ALA A 147 0.66 -32.52 -9.87
CA ALA A 147 1.90 -33.00 -10.47
C ALA A 147 2.61 -34.08 -9.63
N LEU A 148 2.19 -34.29 -8.37
CA LEU A 148 2.73 -35.35 -7.49
C LEU A 148 1.87 -36.62 -7.46
N ILE A 149 0.72 -36.65 -8.14
CA ILE A 149 -0.20 -37.81 -8.16
C ILE A 149 -0.20 -38.48 -9.55
N SER A 150 0.95 -38.57 -10.23
CA SER A 150 0.99 -39.22 -11.56
C SER A 150 2.05 -40.29 -11.79
N GLU A 151 2.81 -40.72 -10.78
CA GLU A 151 3.71 -41.88 -10.98
C GLU A 151 3.74 -42.95 -9.86
N GLU A 152 3.05 -42.78 -8.72
CA GLU A 152 3.13 -43.76 -7.61
C GLU A 152 1.80 -44.16 -6.96
N GLU A 153 0.68 -44.26 -7.71
CA GLU A 153 -0.57 -44.75 -7.11
C GLU A 153 -1.45 -45.60 -8.04
N ALA A 154 -0.80 -46.46 -8.85
CA ALA A 154 -1.49 -47.51 -9.60
C ALA A 154 -1.80 -48.77 -8.77
N MET A 155 -1.51 -48.81 -7.45
CA MET A 155 -1.69 -50.01 -6.62
C MET A 155 -2.15 -49.67 -5.21
N SER A 156 -3.45 -49.39 -4.99
CA SER A 156 -4.10 -49.82 -3.76
C SER A 156 -5.62 -49.80 -3.88
N ALA A 157 -6.16 -50.95 -4.24
CA ALA A 157 -7.58 -51.24 -4.14
C ALA A 157 -7.94 -51.58 -2.68
N GLY A 158 -9.05 -51.01 -2.19
CA GLY A 158 -9.82 -51.58 -1.08
C GLY A 158 -10.03 -50.63 0.09
N GLY A 159 -11.24 -50.09 0.20
CA GLY A 159 -11.66 -49.36 1.40
C GLY A 159 -12.97 -48.61 1.22
N ALA A 160 -14.07 -49.34 1.02
CA ALA A 160 -15.41 -48.79 1.18
C ALA A 160 -15.66 -48.48 2.66
N ALA A 161 -15.95 -47.23 2.97
CA ALA A 161 -16.59 -46.82 4.21
C ALA A 161 -17.63 -45.75 3.87
N GLU A 162 -18.90 -46.15 3.97
CA GLU A 162 -20.07 -45.27 4.01
C GLU A 162 -19.92 -44.32 5.21
N LEU A 163 -20.04 -43.01 4.97
CA LEU A 163 -20.30 -42.02 6.01
C LEU A 163 -21.48 -41.16 5.58
N ASP A 164 -22.63 -41.59 6.11
CA ASP A 164 -23.72 -40.82 6.69
C ASP A 164 -23.90 -39.37 6.22
N ASP A 165 -24.98 -39.18 5.47
CA ASP A 165 -25.61 -37.90 5.17
C ASP A 165 -26.10 -37.25 6.48
N ALA A 166 -25.39 -36.21 6.91
CA ALA A 166 -25.91 -35.24 7.88
C ALA A 166 -26.14 -33.92 7.13
N ASP A 167 -27.39 -33.74 6.68
CA ASP A 167 -27.95 -32.46 6.25
C ASP A 167 -27.87 -31.45 7.42
N GLU A 168 -26.91 -30.54 7.36
CA GLU A 168 -26.86 -29.36 8.22
C GLU A 168 -27.43 -28.17 7.43
N GLU A 169 -28.73 -27.90 7.64
CA GLU A 169 -29.40 -26.66 7.22
C GLU A 169 -28.68 -25.46 7.85
N VAL A 170 -27.79 -24.83 7.09
CA VAL A 170 -27.19 -23.55 7.45
C VAL A 170 -28.23 -22.47 7.14
N GLU A 171 -28.89 -21.94 8.18
CA GLU A 171 -29.71 -20.74 8.07
C GLU A 171 -28.86 -19.58 7.49
N GLU A 172 -29.22 -19.12 6.29
CA GLU A 172 -28.70 -17.89 5.68
C GLU A 172 -29.04 -16.70 6.60
N ILE A 173 -28.07 -16.27 7.40
CA ILE A 173 -28.12 -14.99 8.10
C ILE A 173 -28.15 -13.90 7.02
N PRO A 174 -29.19 -13.05 6.96
CA PRO A 174 -29.22 -11.92 6.04
C PRO A 174 -28.02 -11.02 6.30
N ARG A 175 -27.11 -10.90 5.33
CA ARG A 175 -26.00 -9.94 5.40
C ARG A 175 -26.58 -8.52 5.36
N PRO A 176 -26.45 -7.73 6.43
CA PRO A 176 -26.96 -6.37 6.46
C PRO A 176 -25.82 -5.43 6.03
N ASP A 177 -25.34 -5.47 4.78
CA ASP A 177 -24.34 -4.47 4.36
C ASP A 177 -24.11 -4.31 2.84
N ASP A 178 -25.15 -4.52 2.02
CA ASP A 178 -25.12 -4.10 0.60
C ASP A 178 -25.73 -2.69 0.39
N GLY A 179 -25.72 -1.87 1.44
CA GLY A 179 -26.00 -0.45 1.33
C GLY A 179 -24.70 0.29 1.04
N GLU A 180 -24.29 0.35 -0.23
CA GLU A 180 -23.37 1.39 -0.70
C GLU A 180 -24.02 2.75 -0.35
N GLY A 181 -23.73 3.24 0.86
CA GLY A 181 -24.15 4.54 1.34
C GLY A 181 -23.46 5.58 0.48
N GLU A 182 -24.16 6.07 -0.53
CA GLU A 182 -23.77 7.29 -1.22
C GLU A 182 -23.67 8.37 -0.15
N GLU A 183 -22.45 8.75 0.22
CA GLU A 183 -22.21 9.86 1.15
C GLU A 183 -23.00 11.07 0.68
N GLU A 184 -23.81 11.64 1.57
CA GLU A 184 -24.64 12.77 1.24
C GLU A 184 -23.74 13.93 0.76
N PRO A 185 -24.07 14.57 -0.37
CA PRO A 185 -23.24 15.64 -0.90
C PRO A 185 -23.19 16.82 0.06
N PHE A 186 -22.00 17.37 0.30
CA PHE A 186 -21.80 18.60 1.07
C PHE A 186 -22.70 19.75 0.62
N THR A 187 -23.35 20.40 1.57
CA THR A 187 -24.08 21.66 1.39
C THR A 187 -23.13 22.86 1.44
N GLU A 188 -23.55 24.01 0.91
CA GLU A 188 -22.73 25.24 0.95
C GLU A 188 -22.50 25.71 2.40
N GLU A 189 -23.50 25.52 3.27
CA GLU A 189 -23.39 25.82 4.70
C GLU A 189 -22.35 24.94 5.40
N GLU A 190 -22.30 23.64 5.10
CA GLU A 190 -21.30 22.73 5.65
C GLU A 190 -19.89 23.10 5.18
N VAL A 191 -19.70 23.43 3.90
CA VAL A 191 -18.40 23.87 3.39
C VAL A 191 -17.96 25.17 4.06
N SER A 192 -18.88 26.11 4.28
CA SER A 192 -18.57 27.34 5.01
C SER A 192 -18.15 27.05 6.45
N GLN A 193 -18.82 26.11 7.13
CA GLN A 193 -18.49 25.73 8.49
C GLN A 193 -17.12 25.03 8.56
N LEU A 194 -16.84 24.10 7.65
CA LEU A 194 -15.56 23.41 7.55
C LEU A 194 -14.41 24.40 7.31
N TYR A 195 -14.63 25.45 6.51
CA TYR A 195 -13.64 26.50 6.29
C TYR A 195 -13.36 27.28 7.58
N ASP A 196 -14.39 27.70 8.32
CA ASP A 196 -14.24 28.40 9.60
C ASP A 196 -13.52 27.54 10.65
N ASP A 197 -13.82 26.23 10.68
CA ASP A 197 -13.17 25.26 11.56
C ASP A 197 -11.69 25.10 11.20
N ALA A 198 -11.36 25.00 9.91
CA ALA A 198 -9.99 24.90 9.42
C ALA A 198 -9.15 26.13 9.77
N VAL A 199 -9.71 27.34 9.55
CA VAL A 199 -9.06 28.60 9.92
C VAL A 199 -8.86 28.69 11.44
N SER A 200 -9.83 28.21 12.22
CA SER A 200 -9.73 28.18 13.69
C SER A 200 -8.68 27.20 14.18
N ALA A 201 -8.52 26.04 13.54
CA ALA A 201 -7.47 25.07 13.84
C ALA A 201 -6.07 25.63 13.53
N LEU A 202 -5.89 26.26 12.37
CA LEU A 202 -4.63 26.93 12.02
C LEU A 202 -4.22 28.00 13.04
N LYS A 203 -5.16 28.85 13.47
CA LYS A 203 -4.92 29.88 14.48
C LYS A 203 -4.49 29.33 15.85
N ARG A 204 -4.81 28.07 16.16
CA ARG A 204 -4.37 27.44 17.41
C ARG A 204 -2.97 26.88 17.32
N LEU A 205 -2.56 26.43 16.14
CA LEU A 205 -1.31 25.69 15.93
C LEU A 205 -0.14 26.57 15.52
N MET A 206 -0.39 27.68 14.84
CA MET A 206 0.65 28.47 14.20
C MET A 206 0.71 29.90 14.75
N GLN A 207 1.83 30.58 14.49
CA GLN A 207 1.99 32.01 14.83
C GLN A 207 1.20 32.90 13.87
N ASP A 208 0.77 34.08 14.32
CA ASP A 208 -0.14 34.97 13.59
C ASP A 208 0.34 35.30 12.15
N ASP A 209 1.64 35.41 11.93
CA ASP A 209 2.25 35.69 10.63
C ASP A 209 2.23 34.49 9.66
N GLU A 210 2.33 33.27 10.18
CA GLU A 210 2.21 32.04 9.39
C GLU A 210 0.73 31.70 9.09
N VAL A 211 -0.18 32.07 9.98
CA VAL A 211 -1.63 31.84 9.81
C VAL A 211 -2.14 32.58 8.57
N GLU A 212 -1.79 33.86 8.39
CA GLU A 212 -2.27 34.63 7.23
C GLU A 212 -1.79 34.05 5.90
N GLU A 213 -0.55 33.56 5.82
CA GLU A 213 -0.02 32.91 4.62
C GLU A 213 -0.77 31.62 4.30
N ASN A 214 -1.07 30.80 5.32
CA ASN A 214 -1.78 29.54 5.13
C ASN A 214 -3.25 29.73 4.79
N ILE A 215 -3.94 30.72 5.38
CA ILE A 215 -5.31 31.09 4.98
C ILE A 215 -5.36 31.45 3.49
N LYS A 216 -4.37 32.23 3.02
CA LYS A 216 -4.30 32.58 1.61
C LYS A 216 -4.10 31.37 0.69
N LYS A 217 -3.32 30.38 1.11
CA LYS A 217 -3.14 29.12 0.35
C LYS A 217 -4.44 28.33 0.28
N ILE A 218 -5.22 28.30 1.36
CA ILE A 218 -6.54 27.66 1.36
C ILE A 218 -7.46 28.35 0.36
N ASP A 219 -7.52 29.69 0.39
CA ASP A 219 -8.33 30.45 -0.55
C ASP A 219 -7.95 30.17 -2.01
N GLU A 220 -6.64 30.13 -2.31
CA GLU A 220 -6.11 29.79 -3.63
C GLU A 220 -6.45 28.34 -4.04
N GLU A 221 -6.45 27.40 -3.11
CA GLU A 221 -6.83 26.00 -3.38
C GLU A 221 -8.32 25.79 -3.57
N LEU A 222 -9.17 26.60 -2.93
CA LEU A 222 -10.62 26.50 -3.06
C LEU A 222 -11.14 27.29 -4.27
N GLU A 223 -10.37 28.25 -4.79
CA GLU A 223 -10.77 29.08 -5.92
C GLU A 223 -11.07 28.23 -7.17
N GLY A 224 -12.32 28.29 -7.64
CA GLY A 224 -12.77 27.60 -8.85
C GLY A 224 -13.11 26.12 -8.70
N LYS A 225 -13.05 25.57 -7.47
CA LYS A 225 -13.55 24.22 -7.16
C LYS A 225 -15.08 24.24 -6.93
N ASP A 226 -15.73 23.12 -7.21
CA ASP A 226 -17.14 22.92 -6.85
C ASP A 226 -17.32 22.58 -5.37
N THR A 227 -18.53 22.74 -4.84
CA THR A 227 -18.85 22.54 -3.41
C THR A 227 -18.38 21.19 -2.87
N GLN A 228 -18.46 20.10 -3.65
CA GLN A 228 -18.01 18.78 -3.20
C GLN A 228 -16.50 18.68 -3.15
N ALA A 229 -15.81 19.26 -4.14
CA ALA A 229 -14.36 19.32 -4.14
C ALA A 229 -13.82 20.21 -3.01
N CYS A 230 -14.50 21.33 -2.71
CA CYS A 230 -14.18 22.19 -1.57
C CYS A 230 -14.36 21.46 -0.23
N GLY A 231 -15.51 20.80 -0.03
CA GLY A 231 -15.80 20.04 1.19
C GLY A 231 -14.75 18.96 1.47
N ARG A 232 -14.42 18.14 0.46
CA ARG A 232 -13.37 17.12 0.60
C ARG A 232 -11.99 17.70 0.91
N THR A 233 -11.60 18.76 0.21
CA THR A 233 -10.30 19.42 0.45
C THR A 233 -10.22 19.93 1.91
N LEU A 234 -11.30 20.52 2.42
CA LEU A 234 -11.34 21.04 3.79
C LEU A 234 -11.32 19.95 4.86
N VAL A 235 -12.00 18.81 4.62
CA VAL A 235 -11.94 17.65 5.53
C VAL A 235 -10.52 17.09 5.60
N GLU A 236 -9.88 16.83 4.46
CA GLU A 236 -8.50 16.34 4.41
C GLU A 236 -7.53 17.29 5.14
N MET A 237 -7.73 18.60 5.01
CA MET A 237 -6.89 19.58 5.68
C MET A 237 -7.14 19.64 7.20
N LEU A 238 -8.39 19.49 7.65
CA LEU A 238 -8.72 19.42 9.07
C LEU A 238 -8.09 18.19 9.73
N GLU A 239 -8.14 17.02 9.09
CA GLU A 239 -7.50 15.79 9.56
C GLU A 239 -5.98 15.98 9.70
N TYR A 240 -5.35 16.62 8.70
CA TYR A 240 -3.93 16.95 8.76
C TYR A 240 -3.58 17.90 9.92
N LEU A 241 -4.41 18.92 10.15
CA LEU A 241 -4.19 19.86 11.27
C LEU A 241 -4.39 19.18 12.63
N GLU A 242 -5.33 18.24 12.74
CA GLU A 242 -5.54 17.47 13.96
C GLU A 242 -4.35 16.54 14.28
N ASP A 243 -3.79 15.86 13.27
CA ASP A 243 -2.57 15.05 13.42
C ASP A 243 -1.36 15.92 13.84
N LEU A 244 -1.22 17.12 13.27
CA LEU A 244 -0.21 18.07 13.71
C LEU A 244 -0.41 18.53 15.16
N ALA A 245 -1.66 18.77 15.57
CA ALA A 245 -1.99 19.14 16.95
C ALA A 245 -1.59 18.03 17.93
N GLN A 246 -1.95 16.79 17.61
CA GLN A 246 -1.62 15.64 18.44
C GLN A 246 -0.10 15.46 18.59
N LYS A 247 0.65 15.57 17.48
CA LYS A 247 2.12 15.49 17.51
C LYS A 247 2.77 16.60 18.33
N ALA A 248 2.18 17.79 18.38
CA ALA A 248 2.67 18.89 19.20
C ALA A 248 2.41 18.67 20.71
N GLU A 249 1.39 17.91 21.09
CA GLU A 249 1.11 17.56 22.49
C GLU A 249 1.99 16.43 23.04
N GLU A 250 2.48 15.54 22.15
CA GLU A 250 3.31 14.39 22.51
C GLU A 250 4.82 14.71 22.66
N GLY A 251 5.27 15.90 22.25
CA GLY A 251 6.67 16.35 22.26
C GLY A 251 7.03 17.32 23.39
#